data_AF-A0A6M0G9S3-F1
#
_entry.id   AF-A0A6M0G9S3-F1
#
_cell.length_a   1.000
_cell.length_b   1.000
_cell.length_c   1.000
_cell.angle_alpha   90.00
_cell.angle_beta   90.00
_cell.angle_gamma   90.00
#
_symmetry.space_group_name_H-M   'P 1'
#
loop_
_entity.id
_entity.type
_entity.pdbx_description
1 polymer ?
#
loop_
_entity_poly.entity_id
_entity_poly.type
_entity_poly.pdbx_seq_one_letter_code
_entity_poly.pdbx_strand_id
1 'polypeptide(L)'
;MGNHSNAIAQRYSNTAAASSIGDSPCLVNLAAKPPSFKPSTGTLQNANQSFHTDYNRLIVEESTKFGHPQGSTVLIVSGAKVTFCHNGKKVDKPISELDIYHILKAIGHQTLGLYLTLSSLAEQGIYDLQASFTVGQSAQTIEEYLKDQKQLLEAALREVKAPDQYQVLDKQELSEIKASQEFFIQKSINYITQVLNSQTIDISQLNEYIHEVAPYIVQGVNQATTAQLEGLNKVIKELKPEEWKSPYVVIQTVHQARYRETVIQYFERMFNEPQGNAAERENRIVVIEDNFDDNRALRLLASHIIDQKIGLAFFQDPKRMQRDALSDAATFWLWEHELEIPEWPSTAVRN
;
A
#
# COMPACT_ATOMS: atom_id res chain seq x y z
N MET A 1 -5.23 17.40 -9.08
CA MET A 1 -4.97 15.99 -8.68
C MET A 1 -4.12 15.88 -7.39
N GLY A 2 -4.26 16.81 -6.43
CA GLY A 2 -3.33 16.96 -5.28
C GLY A 2 -3.66 16.15 -4.00
N ASN A 3 -4.50 15.12 -4.06
CA ASN A 3 -4.97 14.40 -2.86
C ASN A 3 -4.49 12.94 -2.75
N HIS A 4 -3.72 12.43 -3.71
CA HIS A 4 -3.25 11.03 -3.69
C HIS A 4 -1.85 10.86 -3.11
N SER A 5 -0.91 11.76 -3.38
CA SER A 5 0.47 11.62 -2.86
C SER A 5 0.57 11.85 -1.34
N ASN A 6 -0.19 12.81 -0.79
CA ASN A 6 -0.28 13.01 0.67
C ASN A 6 -0.98 11.85 1.39
N ALA A 7 -1.93 11.17 0.73
CA ALA A 7 -2.59 9.99 1.29
C ALA A 7 -1.65 8.78 1.37
N ILE A 8 -0.72 8.61 0.42
CA ILE A 8 0.27 7.52 0.46
C ILE A 8 1.35 7.78 1.52
N ALA A 9 1.70 9.03 1.83
CA ALA A 9 2.66 9.33 2.90
C ALA A 9 2.05 9.25 4.29
N GLN A 10 0.87 9.86 4.53
CA GLN A 10 0.20 9.86 5.84
C GLN A 10 -0.33 8.47 6.27
N ARG A 11 -0.65 7.58 5.32
CA ARG A 11 -1.20 6.25 5.65
C ARG A 11 -0.17 5.25 6.19
N TYR A 12 1.13 5.46 5.91
CA TYR A 12 2.22 4.64 6.48
C TYR A 12 2.87 5.25 7.72
N SER A 13 2.57 6.51 8.08
CA SER A 13 3.08 7.16 9.30
C SER A 13 2.10 7.08 10.48
N ASN A 14 0.82 6.80 10.24
CA ASN A 14 -0.16 6.58 11.31
C ASN A 14 -0.08 5.19 11.98
N THR A 15 0.87 4.33 11.61
CA THR A 15 1.13 3.04 12.27
C THR A 15 1.92 3.15 13.58
N ALA A 16 2.33 4.35 14.00
CA ALA A 16 3.07 4.57 15.26
C ALA A 16 2.16 4.77 16.50
N ALA A 17 0.83 4.70 16.37
CA ALA A 17 -0.03 4.55 17.54
C ALA A 17 -0.04 3.07 17.93
N ALA A 18 0.84 2.69 18.86
CA ALA A 18 0.79 1.42 19.55
C ALA A 18 -0.60 1.25 20.20
N SER A 19 -1.51 0.60 19.46
CA SER A 19 -2.68 -0.03 20.05
C SER A 19 -2.15 -0.99 21.11
N SER A 20 -2.59 -0.78 22.34
CA SER A 20 -2.27 -1.62 23.50
C SER A 20 -2.19 -3.09 23.11
N ILE A 21 -1.08 -3.74 23.47
CA ILE A 21 -0.93 -5.20 23.47
C ILE A 21 -2.08 -5.73 24.33
N GLY A 22 -3.16 -6.12 23.68
CA GLY A 22 -4.36 -6.61 24.30
C GLY A 22 -4.87 -7.74 23.44
N ASP A 23 -5.04 -8.90 24.09
CA ASP A 23 -5.60 -10.16 23.57
C ASP A 23 -6.99 -9.95 22.93
N SER A 24 -7.03 -9.25 21.81
CA SER A 24 -8.26 -9.01 21.08
C SER A 24 -8.61 -10.29 20.31
N PRO A 25 -9.89 -10.67 20.25
CA PRO A 25 -10.29 -11.87 19.54
C PRO A 25 -9.94 -11.74 18.05
N CYS A 26 -9.42 -12.82 17.46
CA CYS A 26 -9.28 -12.96 16.02
C CYS A 26 -10.63 -13.36 15.43
N LEU A 27 -11.58 -12.43 15.47
CA LEU A 27 -12.95 -12.63 15.03
C LEU A 27 -13.43 -11.39 14.27
N VAL A 28 -14.31 -11.61 13.28
CA VAL A 28 -15.03 -10.52 12.62
C VAL A 28 -16.06 -9.91 13.56
N ASN A 29 -15.98 -8.60 13.77
CA ASN A 29 -17.01 -7.82 14.45
C ASN A 29 -17.92 -7.13 13.42
N LEU A 30 -19.19 -7.52 13.36
CA LEU A 30 -20.19 -6.96 12.44
C LEU A 30 -20.76 -5.60 12.90
N ALA A 31 -19.96 -4.73 13.52
CA ALA A 31 -20.43 -3.43 14.01
C ALA A 31 -20.89 -2.48 12.90
N ALA A 32 -20.53 -2.75 11.63
CA ALA A 32 -20.93 -1.95 10.49
C ALA A 32 -22.32 -2.34 9.98
N LYS A 33 -23.21 -1.35 9.82
CA LYS A 33 -24.49 -1.52 9.13
C LYS A 33 -24.23 -2.02 7.71
N PRO A 34 -24.85 -3.13 7.27
CA PRO A 34 -24.68 -3.59 5.89
C PRO A 34 -25.14 -2.51 4.92
N PRO A 35 -24.54 -2.43 3.71
CA PRO A 35 -25.01 -1.51 2.69
C PRO A 35 -26.47 -1.77 2.36
N SER A 36 -27.20 -0.73 1.94
CA SER A 36 -28.58 -0.90 1.48
C SER A 36 -28.59 -1.65 0.16
N PHE A 37 -29.09 -2.89 0.16
CA PHE A 37 -29.20 -3.69 -1.05
C PHE A 37 -30.48 -3.34 -1.81
N LYS A 38 -30.41 -3.38 -3.14
CA LYS A 38 -31.59 -3.33 -4.01
C LYS A 38 -32.07 -4.77 -4.28
N PRO A 39 -33.38 -5.00 -4.49
CA PRO A 39 -34.50 -4.06 -4.43
C PRO A 39 -34.73 -3.52 -3.01
N SER A 40 -35.20 -2.27 -2.88
CA SER A 40 -35.38 -1.61 -1.57
C SER A 40 -36.79 -1.71 -0.99
N THR A 41 -37.72 -2.40 -1.67
CA THR A 41 -39.11 -2.62 -1.24
C THR A 41 -39.63 -3.99 -1.73
N GLY A 42 -40.66 -4.52 -1.05
CA GLY A 42 -41.41 -5.71 -1.49
C GLY A 42 -40.78 -7.07 -1.16
N THR A 43 -41.39 -8.17 -1.62
CA THR A 43 -40.98 -9.53 -1.29
C THR A 43 -39.55 -9.86 -1.74
N LEU A 44 -39.10 -9.31 -2.87
CA LEU A 44 -37.73 -9.49 -3.36
C LEU A 44 -36.69 -8.80 -2.46
N GLN A 45 -37.02 -7.66 -1.85
CA GLN A 45 -36.17 -7.07 -0.81
C GLN A 45 -36.00 -8.03 0.36
N ASN A 46 -37.09 -8.64 0.83
CA ASN A 46 -37.05 -9.56 1.96
C ASN A 46 -36.20 -10.80 1.66
N ALA A 47 -36.35 -11.37 0.46
CA ALA A 47 -35.53 -12.51 0.02
C ALA A 47 -34.04 -12.13 -0.05
N ASN A 48 -33.71 -10.99 -0.66
CA ASN A 48 -32.32 -10.52 -0.77
C ASN A 48 -31.72 -10.20 0.62
N GLN A 49 -32.51 -9.57 1.49
CA GLN A 49 -32.11 -9.29 2.87
C GLN A 49 -31.87 -10.57 3.66
N SER A 50 -32.69 -11.62 3.47
CA SER A 50 -32.48 -12.92 4.10
C SER A 50 -31.15 -13.53 3.68
N PHE A 51 -30.85 -13.53 2.37
CA PHE A 51 -29.56 -14.00 1.85
C PHE A 51 -28.38 -13.27 2.49
N HIS A 52 -28.41 -11.94 2.55
CA HIS A 52 -27.32 -11.18 3.15
C HIS A 52 -27.19 -11.41 4.67
N THR A 53 -28.30 -11.64 5.37
CA THR A 53 -28.28 -12.02 6.79
C THR A 53 -27.58 -13.37 6.99
N ASP A 54 -27.97 -14.38 6.22
CA ASP A 54 -27.36 -15.71 6.28
C ASP A 54 -25.89 -15.71 5.87
N TYR A 55 -25.55 -14.99 4.80
CA TYR A 55 -24.18 -14.85 4.34
C TYR A 55 -23.28 -14.16 5.39
N ASN A 56 -23.77 -13.08 6.02
CA ASN A 56 -23.01 -12.42 7.11
C ASN A 56 -22.87 -13.31 8.35
N ARG A 57 -23.88 -14.12 8.67
CA ARG A 57 -23.78 -15.13 9.73
C ARG A 57 -22.67 -16.14 9.42
N LEU A 58 -22.62 -16.66 8.20
CA LEU A 58 -21.56 -17.58 7.77
C LEU A 58 -20.16 -16.93 7.84
N ILE A 59 -20.02 -15.66 7.49
CA ILE A 59 -18.76 -14.90 7.64
C ILE A 59 -18.28 -14.93 9.10
N VAL A 60 -19.18 -14.64 10.05
CA VAL A 60 -18.84 -14.65 11.47
C VAL A 60 -18.48 -16.06 11.92
N GLU A 61 -19.29 -17.07 11.58
CA GLU A 61 -19.03 -18.48 11.90
C GLU A 61 -17.68 -18.95 11.34
N GLU A 62 -17.32 -18.61 10.11
CA GLU A 62 -16.02 -18.97 9.54
C GLU A 62 -14.87 -18.30 10.31
N SER A 63 -15.04 -17.02 10.69
CA SER A 63 -14.02 -16.29 11.45
C SER A 63 -13.78 -16.86 12.85
N THR A 64 -14.74 -17.57 13.46
CA THR A 64 -14.53 -18.25 14.75
C THR A 64 -13.45 -19.34 14.69
N LYS A 65 -13.06 -19.77 13.49
CA LYS A 65 -12.04 -20.79 13.28
C LYS A 65 -10.63 -20.18 13.19
N PHE A 66 -10.50 -18.87 13.00
CA PHE A 66 -9.21 -18.24 12.74
C PHE A 66 -8.28 -18.34 13.95
N GLY A 67 -7.08 -18.87 13.70
CA GLY A 67 -6.05 -19.11 14.70
C GLY A 67 -6.32 -20.27 15.67
N HIS A 68 -7.46 -20.97 15.58
CA HIS A 68 -7.73 -22.12 16.43
C HIS A 68 -7.00 -23.39 15.93
N PRO A 69 -6.68 -24.37 16.80
CA PRO A 69 -5.88 -25.55 16.41
C PRO A 69 -6.43 -26.39 15.25
N GLN A 70 -7.75 -26.35 15.00
CA GLN A 70 -8.42 -27.06 13.91
C GLN A 70 -8.85 -26.14 12.76
N GLY A 71 -8.58 -24.83 12.88
CA GLY A 71 -8.96 -23.84 11.88
C GLY A 71 -7.76 -23.28 11.13
N SER A 72 -8.02 -22.25 10.34
CA SER A 72 -7.00 -21.60 9.52
C SER A 72 -6.09 -20.72 10.37
N THR A 73 -4.78 -20.87 10.19
CA THR A 73 -3.84 -19.85 10.64
C THR A 73 -4.00 -18.60 9.78
N VAL A 74 -4.06 -17.42 10.41
CA VAL A 74 -4.21 -16.14 9.69
C VAL A 74 -3.08 -15.20 10.05
N LEU A 75 -2.43 -14.67 9.02
CA LEU A 75 -1.48 -13.57 9.10
C LEU A 75 -2.10 -12.36 8.44
N ILE A 76 -2.06 -11.20 9.09
CA ILE A 76 -2.41 -9.92 8.48
C ILE A 76 -1.14 -9.08 8.44
N VAL A 77 -0.69 -8.70 7.25
CA VAL A 77 0.50 -7.86 7.10
C VAL A 77 0.06 -6.45 6.74
N SER A 78 0.43 -5.50 7.59
CA SER A 78 0.02 -4.10 7.51
C SER A 78 1.21 -3.20 7.74
N GLY A 79 1.80 -2.71 6.65
CA GLY A 79 2.97 -1.81 6.71
C GLY A 79 4.09 -2.37 7.58
N ALA A 80 4.16 -1.90 8.83
CA ALA A 80 5.19 -2.21 9.80
C ALA A 80 4.89 -3.32 10.81
N LYS A 81 3.79 -4.05 10.66
CA LYS A 81 3.43 -5.13 11.58
C LYS A 81 2.93 -6.36 10.85
N VAL A 82 3.14 -7.51 11.49
CA VAL A 82 2.43 -8.76 11.21
C VAL A 82 1.53 -9.05 12.40
N THR A 83 0.22 -9.07 12.17
CA THR A 83 -0.75 -9.55 13.15
C THR A 83 -0.99 -11.04 12.92
N PHE A 84 -0.69 -11.84 13.93
CA PHE A 84 -0.84 -13.28 13.91
C PHE A 84 -2.09 -13.70 14.68
N CYS A 85 -2.95 -14.52 14.07
CA CYS A 85 -4.06 -15.15 14.77
C CYS A 85 -3.65 -16.50 15.33
N HIS A 86 -3.59 -16.61 16.66
CA HIS A 86 -3.19 -17.81 17.39
C HIS A 86 -4.10 -18.06 18.59
N ASN A 87 -4.58 -19.30 18.73
CA ASN A 87 -5.57 -19.71 19.73
C ASN A 87 -6.78 -18.76 19.81
N GLY A 88 -7.27 -18.30 18.65
CA GLY A 88 -8.40 -17.37 18.56
C GLY A 88 -8.08 -15.92 18.97
N LYS A 89 -6.81 -15.58 19.21
CA LYS A 89 -6.37 -14.24 19.64
C LYS A 89 -5.44 -13.62 18.61
N LYS A 90 -5.46 -12.30 18.53
CA LYS A 90 -4.50 -11.51 17.74
C LYS A 90 -3.24 -11.26 18.56
N VAL A 91 -2.09 -11.50 17.96
CA VAL A 91 -0.77 -11.16 18.49
C VAL A 91 -0.05 -10.32 17.45
N ASP A 92 0.21 -9.06 17.79
CA ASP A 92 0.93 -8.14 16.90
C ASP A 92 2.44 -8.32 17.08
N LYS A 93 3.14 -8.51 15.97
CA LYS A 93 4.60 -8.58 15.89
C LYS A 93 5.10 -7.42 15.04
N PRO A 94 5.84 -6.45 15.62
CA PRO A 94 6.42 -5.38 14.83
C PRO A 94 7.50 -5.94 13.91
N ILE A 95 7.60 -5.37 12.71
CA ILE A 95 8.73 -5.56 11.82
C ILE A 95 9.77 -4.52 12.25
N SER A 96 10.60 -4.89 13.23
CA SER A 96 11.53 -4.03 13.97
C SER A 96 12.53 -3.26 13.09
N GLU A 97 12.72 -3.70 11.86
CA GLU A 97 13.74 -3.24 10.92
C GLU A 97 13.28 -2.05 10.04
N LEU A 98 12.10 -1.47 10.29
CA LEU A 98 11.51 -0.46 9.40
C LEU A 98 11.90 1.00 9.69
N ASP A 99 12.64 1.28 10.75
CA ASP A 99 13.11 2.66 10.99
C ASP A 99 13.98 3.18 9.84
N ILE A 100 14.81 2.31 9.26
CA ILE A 100 15.62 2.66 8.09
C ILE A 100 14.77 2.85 6.84
N TYR A 101 13.75 2.00 6.65
CA TYR A 101 12.76 2.15 5.57
C TYR A 101 12.08 3.53 5.64
N HIS A 102 11.65 3.96 6.82
CA HIS A 102 10.96 5.24 6.99
C HIS A 102 11.85 6.44 6.67
N ILE A 103 13.13 6.38 7.03
CA ILE A 103 14.10 7.45 6.73
C ILE A 103 14.38 7.52 5.22
N LEU A 104 14.69 6.38 4.59
CA LEU A 104 14.95 6.31 3.15
C LEU A 104 13.74 6.80 2.34
N LYS A 105 12.53 6.40 2.78
CA LYS A 105 11.26 6.85 2.20
C LYS A 105 11.04 8.35 2.36
N ALA A 106 11.29 8.92 3.54
CA ALA A 106 11.05 10.34 3.81
C ALA A 106 11.90 11.24 2.90
N ILE A 107 13.16 10.89 2.70
CA ILE A 107 14.08 11.67 1.85
C ILE A 107 13.66 11.53 0.37
N GLY A 108 13.31 10.33 -0.10
CA GLY A 108 12.76 10.14 -1.44
C GLY A 108 11.48 10.92 -1.71
N HIS A 109 10.57 10.98 -0.73
CA HIS A 109 9.33 11.75 -0.82
C HIS A 109 9.57 13.25 -0.99
N GLN A 110 10.62 13.79 -0.37
CA GLN A 110 10.93 15.21 -0.46
C GLN A 110 11.25 15.62 -1.90
N THR A 111 12.09 14.84 -2.59
CA THR A 111 12.43 15.07 -4.00
C THR A 111 11.23 14.91 -4.93
N LEU A 112 10.41 13.88 -4.69
CA LEU A 112 9.17 13.70 -5.45
C LEU A 112 8.21 14.89 -5.24
N GLY A 113 8.07 15.37 -4.00
CA GLY A 113 7.25 16.53 -3.66
C GLY A 113 7.72 17.81 -4.34
N LEU A 114 9.04 18.05 -4.35
CA LEU A 114 9.65 19.18 -5.04
C LEU A 114 9.37 19.11 -6.55
N TYR A 115 9.62 17.96 -7.18
CA TYR A 115 9.35 17.75 -8.61
C TYR A 115 7.89 18.00 -8.96
N LEU A 116 6.96 17.33 -8.27
CA LEU A 116 5.53 17.44 -8.53
C LEU A 116 5.02 18.88 -8.38
N THR A 117 5.58 19.63 -7.43
CA THR A 117 5.20 21.03 -7.20
C THR A 117 5.69 21.91 -8.35
N LEU A 118 6.99 21.85 -8.67
CA LEU A 118 7.58 22.72 -9.70
C LEU A 118 7.11 22.36 -11.11
N SER A 119 6.94 21.06 -11.42
CA SER A 119 6.43 20.62 -12.72
C SER A 119 4.99 21.09 -12.95
N SER A 120 4.13 20.93 -11.93
CA SER A 120 2.73 21.39 -11.98
C SER A 120 2.61 22.91 -12.16
N LEU A 121 3.50 23.68 -11.54
CA LEU A 121 3.53 25.15 -11.72
C LEU A 121 3.97 25.53 -13.13
N ALA A 122 5.01 24.87 -13.66
CA ALA A 122 5.47 25.11 -15.02
C ALA A 122 4.44 24.70 -16.10
N GLU A 123 3.71 23.60 -15.90
CA GLU A 123 2.57 23.20 -16.76
C GLU A 123 1.48 24.29 -16.81
N GLN A 124 1.32 25.05 -15.72
CA GLN A 124 0.41 26.20 -15.64
C GLN A 124 1.02 27.50 -16.20
N GLY A 125 2.26 27.46 -16.70
CA GLY A 125 2.97 28.64 -17.19
C GLY A 125 3.51 29.55 -16.08
N ILE A 126 3.60 29.05 -14.85
CA ILE A 126 4.10 29.81 -13.69
C ILE A 126 5.58 29.49 -13.48
N TYR A 127 6.44 30.47 -13.77
CA TYR A 127 7.90 30.32 -13.69
C TYR A 127 8.57 31.32 -12.75
N ASP A 128 7.87 32.39 -12.36
CA ASP A 128 8.38 33.45 -11.48
C ASP A 128 8.26 33.03 -10.01
N LEU A 129 9.36 33.10 -9.25
CA LEU A 129 9.41 32.71 -7.85
C LEU A 129 8.52 33.57 -6.93
N GLN A 130 8.15 34.78 -7.34
CA GLN A 130 7.23 35.65 -6.62
C GLN A 130 5.75 35.27 -6.82
N ALA A 131 5.45 34.37 -7.76
CA ALA A 131 4.10 33.89 -7.96
C ALA A 131 3.61 33.13 -6.71
N SER A 132 2.38 33.44 -6.29
CA SER A 132 1.74 32.77 -5.16
C SER A 132 0.99 31.52 -5.61
N PHE A 133 1.07 30.47 -4.81
CA PHE A 133 0.30 29.25 -4.97
C PHE A 133 -0.19 28.74 -3.62
N THR A 134 -1.19 27.85 -3.64
CA THR A 134 -1.76 27.29 -2.41
C THR A 134 -1.04 26.01 -2.02
N VAL A 135 -0.51 25.97 -0.80
CA VAL A 135 0.00 24.76 -0.15
C VAL A 135 -0.89 24.44 1.05
N GLY A 136 -1.61 23.34 0.97
CA GLY A 136 -2.62 23.00 1.97
C GLY A 136 -3.75 24.04 2.01
N GLN A 137 -3.84 24.80 3.10
CA GLN A 137 -4.84 25.86 3.29
C GLN A 137 -4.24 27.28 3.26
N SER A 138 -2.93 27.40 2.96
CA SER A 138 -2.21 28.67 3.03
C SER A 138 -1.65 29.05 1.67
N ALA A 139 -1.72 30.35 1.34
CA ALA A 139 -1.03 30.90 0.19
C ALA A 139 0.42 31.23 0.59
N GLN A 140 1.36 30.88 -0.27
CA GLN A 140 2.76 31.27 -0.16
C GLN A 140 3.35 31.46 -1.55
N THR A 141 4.43 32.23 -1.64
CA THR A 141 5.23 32.34 -2.85
C THR A 141 6.03 31.06 -3.10
N ILE A 142 6.45 30.85 -4.34
CA ILE A 142 7.34 29.74 -4.68
C ILE A 142 8.69 29.92 -3.97
N GLU A 143 9.18 31.15 -3.85
CA GLU A 143 10.41 31.45 -3.11
C GLU A 143 10.34 31.03 -1.63
N GLU A 144 9.24 31.35 -0.93
CA GLU A 144 9.01 30.94 0.46
C GLU A 144 8.97 29.42 0.59
N TYR A 145 8.20 28.75 -0.27
CA TYR A 145 8.14 27.29 -0.31
C TYR A 145 9.54 26.66 -0.47
N LEU A 146 10.34 27.16 -1.41
CA LEU A 146 11.69 26.66 -1.68
C LEU A 146 12.64 26.91 -0.49
N LYS A 147 12.55 28.07 0.16
CA LYS A 147 13.32 28.35 1.38
C LYS A 147 12.97 27.38 2.50
N ASP A 148 11.68 27.11 2.70
CA ASP A 148 11.21 26.13 3.69
C ASP A 148 11.72 24.73 3.37
N GLN A 149 11.63 24.29 2.10
CA GLN A 149 12.14 22.98 1.68
C GLN A 149 13.66 22.87 1.88
N LYS A 150 14.41 23.93 1.57
CA LYS A 150 15.86 23.99 1.78
C LYS A 150 16.19 23.89 3.27
N GLN A 151 15.50 24.63 4.13
CA GLN A 151 15.72 24.59 5.58
C GLN A 151 15.44 23.20 6.16
N LEU A 152 14.38 22.53 5.69
CA LEU A 152 14.08 21.15 6.07
C LEU A 152 15.18 20.17 5.64
N LEU A 153 15.70 20.31 4.42
CA LEU A 153 16.80 19.47 3.93
C LEU A 153 18.11 19.73 4.68
N GLU A 154 18.43 20.99 5.00
CA GLU A 154 19.61 21.34 5.81
C GLU A 154 19.48 20.79 7.24
N ALA A 155 18.28 20.79 7.81
CA ALA A 155 18.02 20.15 9.09
C ALA A 155 18.17 18.63 9.00
N ALA A 156 17.57 18.00 7.99
CA ALA A 156 17.69 16.58 7.72
C ALA A 156 19.17 16.17 7.56
N LEU A 157 19.97 16.96 6.84
CA LEU A 157 21.41 16.71 6.65
C LEU A 157 22.16 16.67 7.99
N ARG A 158 21.85 17.57 8.93
CA ARG A 158 22.42 17.56 10.28
C ARG A 158 21.94 16.38 11.12
N GLU A 159 20.75 15.87 10.83
CA GLU A 159 20.09 14.79 11.54
C GLU A 159 20.36 13.40 10.95
N VAL A 160 21.03 13.28 9.80
CA VAL A 160 21.49 11.98 9.27
C VAL A 160 22.51 11.40 10.26
N LYS A 161 21.99 10.71 11.28
CA LYS A 161 22.75 10.17 12.39
C LYS A 161 23.66 9.05 11.91
N ALA A 162 24.76 8.88 12.65
CA ALA A 162 25.57 7.70 12.54
C ALA A 162 24.71 6.45 12.84
N PRO A 163 24.98 5.32 12.18
CA PRO A 163 23.98 4.29 12.00
C PRO A 163 23.98 3.25 13.14
N ASP A 164 24.58 3.59 14.29
CA ASP A 164 24.78 2.67 15.42
C ASP A 164 23.46 2.16 16.05
N GLN A 165 22.32 2.71 15.64
CA GLN A 165 20.98 2.29 16.05
C GLN A 165 20.38 1.16 15.18
N TYR A 166 20.98 0.82 14.04
CA TYR A 166 20.47 -0.21 13.13
C TYR A 166 21.24 -1.52 13.33
N GLN A 167 20.72 -2.40 14.17
CA GLN A 167 21.40 -3.65 14.56
C GLN A 167 21.47 -4.72 13.45
N VAL A 168 20.84 -4.49 12.29
CA VAL A 168 20.60 -5.53 11.27
C VAL A 168 21.56 -5.44 10.08
N LEU A 169 22.10 -4.26 9.81
CA LEU A 169 23.06 -4.05 8.73
C LEU A 169 24.48 -4.03 9.29
N ASP A 170 25.44 -4.45 8.48
CA ASP A 170 26.84 -4.31 8.87
C ASP A 170 27.31 -2.84 8.81
N LYS A 171 28.45 -2.55 9.44
CA LYS A 171 28.97 -1.18 9.53
C LYS A 171 29.28 -0.56 8.17
N GLN A 172 29.61 -1.37 7.17
CA GLN A 172 29.93 -0.89 5.83
C GLN A 172 28.64 -0.49 5.11
N GLU A 173 27.62 -1.33 5.09
CA GLU A 173 26.31 -1.05 4.49
C GLU A 173 25.70 0.23 5.08
N LEU A 174 25.80 0.37 6.39
CA LEU A 174 25.36 1.54 7.13
C LEU A 174 26.09 2.82 6.74
N SER A 175 27.41 2.74 6.51
CA SER A 175 28.21 3.86 6.01
C SER A 175 27.83 4.23 4.58
N GLU A 176 27.55 3.24 3.72
CA GLU A 176 27.13 3.45 2.34
C GLU A 176 25.75 4.09 2.25
N ILE A 177 24.80 3.65 3.09
CA ILE A 177 23.47 4.27 3.22
C ILE A 177 23.62 5.74 3.61
N LYS A 178 24.40 6.01 4.67
CA LYS A 178 24.61 7.38 5.15
C LYS A 178 25.19 8.27 4.05
N ALA A 179 26.27 7.84 3.41
CA ALA A 179 26.90 8.62 2.34
C ALA A 179 25.94 8.89 1.17
N SER A 180 25.10 7.91 0.81
CA SER A 180 24.10 8.05 -0.25
C SER A 180 23.02 9.06 0.12
N GLN A 181 22.54 9.06 1.37
CA GLN A 181 21.55 10.03 1.85
C GLN A 181 22.14 11.45 1.93
N GLU A 182 23.36 11.61 2.44
CA GLU A 182 24.04 12.91 2.49
C GLU A 182 24.24 13.50 1.10
N PHE A 183 24.69 12.68 0.14
CA PHE A 183 24.84 13.10 -1.25
C PHE A 183 23.51 13.55 -1.85
N PHE A 184 22.46 12.75 -1.66
CA PHE A 184 21.14 13.03 -2.20
C PHE A 184 20.56 14.35 -1.64
N ILE A 185 20.59 14.52 -0.31
CA ILE A 185 20.14 15.75 0.36
C ILE A 185 20.94 16.96 -0.14
N GLN A 186 22.27 16.84 -0.26
CA GLN A 186 23.12 17.93 -0.74
C GLN A 186 22.78 18.32 -2.18
N LYS A 187 22.49 17.35 -3.05
CA LYS A 187 22.05 17.62 -4.42
C LYS A 187 20.71 18.36 -4.46
N SER A 188 19.75 17.98 -3.63
CA SER A 188 18.48 18.70 -3.49
C SER A 188 18.68 20.14 -3.02
N ILE A 189 19.52 20.37 -2.01
CA ILE A 189 19.86 21.72 -1.50
C ILE A 189 20.51 22.58 -2.60
N ASN A 190 21.44 21.99 -3.37
CA ASN A 190 22.13 22.69 -4.44
C ASN A 190 21.16 23.11 -5.55
N TYR A 191 20.27 22.20 -5.98
CA TYR A 191 19.25 22.51 -6.97
C TYR A 191 18.31 23.63 -6.49
N ILE A 192 17.79 23.54 -5.27
CA ILE A 192 16.94 24.61 -4.71
C ILE A 192 17.69 25.94 -4.69
N THR A 193 18.97 25.93 -4.29
CA THR A 193 19.80 27.15 -4.27
C THR A 193 19.99 27.74 -5.67
N GLN A 194 20.16 26.91 -6.69
CA GLN A 194 20.25 27.34 -8.08
C GLN A 194 18.94 28.01 -8.55
N VAL A 195 17.79 27.41 -8.25
CA VAL A 195 16.46 28.00 -8.57
C VAL A 195 16.28 29.34 -7.85
N LEU A 196 16.58 29.41 -6.56
CA LEU A 196 16.52 30.65 -5.77
C LEU A 196 17.45 31.74 -6.34
N ASN A 197 18.64 31.39 -6.82
CA ASN A 197 19.58 32.37 -7.39
C ASN A 197 19.14 32.87 -8.77
N SER A 198 18.58 31.99 -9.60
CA SER A 198 18.08 32.34 -10.94
C SER A 198 16.73 33.06 -10.92
N GLN A 199 16.01 33.01 -9.79
CA GLN A 199 14.67 33.59 -9.62
C GLN A 199 13.63 33.06 -10.60
N THR A 200 13.90 31.91 -11.25
CA THR A 200 12.97 31.30 -12.19
C THR A 200 13.04 29.78 -12.18
N ILE A 201 11.93 29.12 -12.51
CA ILE A 201 11.89 27.67 -12.71
C ILE A 201 12.37 27.35 -14.13
N ASP A 202 13.48 26.61 -14.24
CA ASP A 202 13.94 26.03 -15.51
C ASP A 202 13.62 24.53 -15.52
N ILE A 203 12.78 24.12 -16.47
CA ILE A 203 12.34 22.72 -16.61
C ILE A 203 13.45 21.80 -17.10
N SER A 204 14.39 22.29 -17.91
CA SER A 204 15.55 21.50 -18.31
C SER A 204 16.40 21.19 -17.08
N GLN A 205 16.66 22.19 -16.25
CA GLN A 205 17.43 22.03 -15.02
C GLN A 205 16.71 21.16 -13.99
N LEU A 206 15.37 21.27 -13.89
CA LEU A 206 14.56 20.37 -13.05
C LEU A 206 14.73 18.91 -13.49
N ASN A 207 14.62 18.65 -14.80
CA ASN A 207 14.77 17.29 -15.34
C ASN A 207 16.19 16.75 -15.18
N GLU A 208 17.21 17.58 -15.39
CA GLU A 208 18.62 17.21 -15.13
C GLU A 208 18.84 16.83 -13.67
N TYR A 209 18.34 17.65 -12.73
CA TYR A 209 18.37 17.34 -11.30
C TYR A 209 17.71 15.98 -11.00
N ILE A 210 16.53 15.71 -11.56
CA ILE A 210 15.84 14.43 -11.36
C ILE A 210 16.63 13.26 -11.93
N HIS A 211 17.22 13.40 -13.11
CA HIS A 211 18.09 12.37 -13.67
C HIS A 211 19.32 12.09 -12.80
N GLU A 212 19.92 13.13 -12.19
CA GLU A 212 21.07 12.96 -11.30
C GLU A 212 20.72 12.21 -10.01
N VAL A 213 19.54 12.47 -9.43
CA VAL A 213 19.17 11.90 -8.12
C VAL A 213 18.40 10.58 -8.21
N ALA A 214 17.80 10.27 -9.35
CA ALA A 214 17.02 9.03 -9.55
C ALA A 214 17.77 7.74 -9.17
N PRO A 215 19.07 7.56 -9.52
CA PRO A 215 19.82 6.37 -9.10
C PRO A 215 19.89 6.18 -7.58
N TYR A 216 19.98 7.27 -6.82
CA TYR A 216 20.04 7.26 -5.36
C TYR A 216 18.68 6.96 -4.73
N ILE A 217 17.59 7.41 -5.36
CA ILE A 217 16.23 7.01 -4.97
C ILE A 217 16.07 5.49 -5.16
N VAL A 218 16.48 4.96 -6.30
CA VAL A 218 16.42 3.51 -6.57
C VAL A 218 17.27 2.71 -5.58
N GLN A 219 18.47 3.20 -5.27
CA GLN A 219 19.32 2.59 -4.25
C GLN A 219 18.64 2.56 -2.87
N GLY A 220 18.04 3.68 -2.46
CA GLY A 220 17.27 3.76 -1.22
C GLY A 220 16.08 2.82 -1.19
N VAL A 221 15.37 2.66 -2.31
CA VAL A 221 14.27 1.68 -2.45
C VAL A 221 14.79 0.26 -2.25
N ASN A 222 15.91 -0.12 -2.87
CA ASN A 222 16.49 -1.47 -2.72
C ASN A 222 16.91 -1.77 -1.27
N GLN A 223 17.51 -0.79 -0.60
CA GLN A 223 17.90 -0.91 0.81
C GLN A 223 16.66 -1.03 1.72
N ALA A 224 15.63 -0.22 1.46
CA ALA A 224 14.37 -0.27 2.19
C ALA A 224 13.63 -1.61 2.01
N THR A 225 13.63 -2.16 0.78
CA THR A 225 13.11 -3.50 0.49
C THR A 225 13.86 -4.59 1.24
N THR A 226 15.19 -4.52 1.28
CA THR A 226 16.03 -5.49 2.01
C THR A 226 15.67 -5.50 3.49
N ALA A 227 15.66 -4.34 4.13
CA ALA A 227 15.30 -4.21 5.54
C ALA A 227 13.87 -4.73 5.83
N GLN A 228 12.90 -4.43 4.97
CA GLN A 228 11.53 -4.93 5.14
C GLN A 228 11.46 -6.46 5.03
N LEU A 229 12.12 -7.06 4.04
CA LEU A 229 12.12 -8.51 3.83
C LEU A 229 12.86 -9.26 4.92
N GLU A 230 13.99 -8.72 5.41
CA GLU A 230 14.74 -9.32 6.52
C GLU A 230 13.96 -9.29 7.82
N GLY A 231 13.34 -8.15 8.16
CA GLY A 231 12.49 -8.03 9.33
C GLY A 231 11.26 -8.95 9.25
N LEU A 232 10.61 -9.01 8.09
CA LEU A 232 9.51 -9.95 7.86
C LEU A 232 9.98 -11.40 8.03
N ASN A 233 11.09 -11.78 7.42
CA ASN A 233 11.65 -13.13 7.50
C ASN A 233 12.01 -13.53 8.93
N LYS A 234 12.54 -12.59 9.72
CA LYS A 234 12.81 -12.80 11.15
C LYS A 234 11.53 -13.09 11.93
N VAL A 235 10.50 -12.26 11.77
CA VAL A 235 9.18 -12.48 12.41
C VAL A 235 8.61 -13.84 12.02
N ILE A 236 8.69 -14.22 10.75
CA ILE A 236 8.16 -15.50 10.27
C ILE A 236 8.96 -16.70 10.80
N LYS A 237 10.29 -16.60 10.91
CA LYS A 237 11.13 -17.66 11.49
C LYS A 237 10.89 -17.88 12.99
N GLU A 238 10.46 -16.85 13.71
CA GLU A 238 10.08 -16.98 15.11
C GLU A 238 8.76 -17.76 15.31
N LEU A 239 7.92 -17.86 14.27
CA LEU A 239 6.71 -18.68 14.28
C LEU A 239 7.09 -20.15 14.08
N LYS A 240 6.77 -21.01 15.05
CA LYS A 240 7.16 -22.43 14.98
C LYS A 240 6.32 -23.16 13.93
N PRO A 241 6.86 -24.10 13.13
CA PRO A 241 6.13 -24.83 12.09
C PRO A 241 4.77 -25.40 12.51
N GLU A 242 4.67 -25.86 13.75
CA GLU A 242 3.43 -26.37 14.35
C GLU A 242 2.33 -25.32 14.55
N GLU A 243 2.68 -24.03 14.56
CA GLU A 243 1.77 -22.89 14.78
C GLU A 243 1.10 -22.40 13.49
N TRP A 244 1.53 -22.87 12.31
CA TRP A 244 1.03 -22.40 11.01
C TRP A 244 0.68 -23.52 10.02
N LYS A 245 -0.24 -24.41 10.43
CA LYS A 245 -0.88 -25.37 9.53
C LYS A 245 -1.90 -24.65 8.63
N SER A 246 -1.68 -24.67 7.31
CA SER A 246 -2.54 -24.05 6.28
C SER A 246 -2.74 -22.53 6.46
N PRO A 247 -1.67 -21.73 6.32
CA PRO A 247 -1.73 -20.29 6.54
C PRO A 247 -2.47 -19.58 5.41
N TYR A 248 -3.36 -18.68 5.79
CA TYR A 248 -3.78 -17.56 4.94
C TYR A 248 -3.02 -16.30 5.34
N VAL A 249 -2.67 -15.50 4.34
CA VAL A 249 -2.01 -14.20 4.51
C VAL A 249 -2.89 -13.14 3.86
N VAL A 250 -3.31 -12.17 4.66
CA VAL A 250 -4.01 -10.98 4.18
C VAL A 250 -3.03 -9.82 4.13
N ILE A 251 -2.78 -9.26 2.96
CA ILE A 251 -1.83 -8.17 2.76
C ILE A 251 -2.61 -6.88 2.55
N GLN A 252 -2.39 -5.91 3.43
CA GLN A 252 -2.98 -4.57 3.32
C GLN A 252 -2.03 -3.67 2.53
N THR A 253 -2.44 -3.26 1.34
CA THR A 253 -1.63 -2.38 0.48
C THR A 253 -2.48 -1.33 -0.22
N VAL A 254 -1.85 -0.45 -0.99
CA VAL A 254 -2.54 0.47 -1.89
C VAL A 254 -2.64 -0.13 -3.28
N HIS A 255 -3.67 0.22 -4.04
CA HIS A 255 -3.91 -0.32 -5.38
C HIS A 255 -2.66 -0.22 -6.29
N GLN A 256 -2.00 0.94 -6.29
CA GLN A 256 -0.82 1.20 -7.14
C GLN A 256 0.37 0.27 -6.84
N ALA A 257 0.46 -0.23 -5.60
CA ALA A 257 1.56 -1.08 -5.16
C ALA A 257 1.25 -2.58 -5.30
N ARG A 258 0.00 -2.97 -5.64
CA ARG A 258 -0.42 -4.38 -5.66
C ARG A 258 0.39 -5.23 -6.62
N TYR A 259 0.67 -4.71 -7.82
CA TYR A 259 1.45 -5.47 -8.78
C TYR A 259 2.88 -5.65 -8.27
N ARG A 260 3.26 -6.92 -8.01
CA ARG A 260 4.58 -7.27 -7.48
C ARG A 260 4.92 -6.51 -6.19
N GLU A 261 3.94 -6.41 -5.30
CA GLU A 261 4.18 -5.91 -3.95
C GLU A 261 5.24 -6.78 -3.24
N THR A 262 6.09 -6.16 -2.41
CA THR A 262 7.23 -6.81 -1.74
C THR A 262 6.83 -7.98 -0.86
N VAL A 263 5.80 -7.80 -0.02
CA VAL A 263 5.27 -8.83 0.89
C VAL A 263 4.57 -9.94 0.10
N ILE A 264 3.83 -9.61 -0.97
CA ILE A 264 3.25 -10.61 -1.88
C ILE A 264 4.34 -11.52 -2.43
N GLN A 265 5.40 -10.96 -3.01
CA GLN A 265 6.50 -11.73 -3.58
C GLN A 265 7.18 -12.63 -2.54
N TYR A 266 7.33 -12.17 -1.30
CA TYR A 266 7.86 -12.97 -0.20
C TYR A 266 6.99 -14.22 0.07
N PHE A 267 5.68 -14.06 0.23
CA PHE A 267 4.79 -15.18 0.52
C PHE A 267 4.52 -16.09 -0.68
N GLU A 268 4.49 -15.56 -1.90
CA GLU A 268 4.45 -16.37 -3.13
C GLU A 268 5.65 -17.32 -3.16
N ARG A 269 6.86 -16.79 -2.88
CA ARG A 269 8.10 -17.57 -2.82
C ARG A 269 8.10 -18.59 -1.68
N MET A 270 7.58 -18.20 -0.52
CA MET A 270 7.53 -19.03 0.68
C MET A 270 6.54 -20.19 0.54
N PHE A 271 5.37 -19.94 -0.08
CA PHE A 271 4.31 -20.93 -0.26
C PHE A 271 4.39 -21.68 -1.58
N ASN A 272 5.35 -21.34 -2.44
CA ASN A 272 5.46 -21.86 -3.80
C ASN A 272 4.17 -21.63 -4.60
N GLU A 273 3.56 -20.45 -4.43
CA GLU A 273 2.39 -20.03 -5.22
C GLU A 273 2.83 -19.30 -6.50
N PRO A 274 2.08 -19.45 -7.61
CA PRO A 274 2.42 -18.81 -8.87
C PRO A 274 2.31 -17.30 -8.77
N GLN A 275 3.32 -16.59 -9.27
CA GLN A 275 3.28 -15.13 -9.35
C GLN A 275 2.17 -14.66 -10.27
N GLY A 276 1.51 -13.56 -9.95
CA GLY A 276 0.70 -12.82 -10.91
C GLY A 276 -0.28 -11.85 -10.30
N ASN A 277 -1.17 -11.33 -11.15
CA ASN A 277 -2.09 -10.25 -10.79
C ASN A 277 -3.53 -10.72 -10.89
N ALA A 278 -4.40 -10.03 -10.14
CA ALA A 278 -5.84 -10.21 -10.08
C ALA A 278 -6.33 -11.29 -9.10
N ALA A 279 -7.62 -11.17 -8.78
CA ALA A 279 -8.32 -11.97 -7.78
C ALA A 279 -8.30 -13.48 -8.09
N GLU A 280 -8.19 -13.89 -9.37
CA GLU A 280 -8.11 -15.30 -9.77
C GLU A 280 -6.86 -16.04 -9.23
N ARG A 281 -5.83 -15.31 -8.79
CA ARG A 281 -4.61 -15.90 -8.22
C ARG A 281 -4.58 -15.83 -6.71
N GLU A 282 -5.57 -15.18 -6.10
CA GLU A 282 -5.72 -15.14 -4.66
C GLU A 282 -6.29 -16.47 -4.19
N ASN A 283 -5.45 -17.24 -3.51
CA ASN A 283 -5.83 -18.50 -2.89
C ASN A 283 -5.57 -18.41 -1.39
N ARG A 284 -4.30 -18.55 -0.98
CA ARG A 284 -3.93 -18.32 0.42
C ARG A 284 -3.39 -16.92 0.69
N ILE A 285 -2.94 -16.23 -0.36
CA ILE A 285 -2.52 -14.83 -0.31
C ILE A 285 -3.70 -13.99 -0.81
N VAL A 286 -4.28 -13.19 0.08
CA VAL A 286 -5.45 -12.34 -0.17
C VAL A 286 -5.04 -10.89 0.00
N VAL A 287 -5.45 -10.02 -0.93
CA VAL A 287 -5.05 -8.60 -0.92
C VAL A 287 -6.24 -7.73 -0.55
N ILE A 288 -6.04 -6.80 0.38
CA ILE A 288 -7.01 -5.73 0.66
C ILE A 288 -6.38 -4.38 0.31
N GLU A 289 -7.08 -3.63 -0.54
CA GLU A 289 -6.64 -2.33 -1.02
C GLU A 289 -7.29 -1.20 -0.20
N ASP A 290 -6.52 -0.14 0.05
CA ASP A 290 -6.98 1.13 0.65
C ASP A 290 -7.73 0.97 1.99
N ASN A 291 -7.37 -0.06 2.77
CA ASN A 291 -8.01 -0.35 4.04
C ASN A 291 -7.06 -1.00 5.05
N PHE A 292 -6.71 -0.26 6.11
CA PHE A 292 -5.78 -0.67 7.16
C PHE A 292 -6.51 -1.06 8.47
N ASP A 293 -7.64 -1.76 8.34
CA ASP A 293 -8.44 -2.26 9.47
C ASP A 293 -8.40 -3.79 9.51
N ASP A 294 -7.81 -4.34 10.58
CA ASP A 294 -7.69 -5.78 10.80
C ASP A 294 -9.06 -6.49 10.80
N ASN A 295 -10.13 -5.84 11.28
CA ASN A 295 -11.47 -6.44 11.25
C ASN A 295 -11.99 -6.61 9.81
N ARG A 296 -11.72 -5.61 8.94
CA ARG A 296 -12.06 -5.71 7.53
C ARG A 296 -11.19 -6.73 6.79
N ALA A 297 -9.92 -6.84 7.16
CA ALA A 297 -9.03 -7.89 6.65
C ALA A 297 -9.56 -9.30 6.99
N LEU A 298 -9.96 -9.53 8.24
CA LEU A 298 -10.58 -10.80 8.65
C LEU A 298 -11.92 -11.05 7.93
N ARG A 299 -12.75 -10.02 7.76
CA ARG A 299 -14.02 -10.13 7.04
C ARG A 299 -13.80 -10.49 5.57
N LEU A 300 -12.83 -9.85 4.92
CA LEU A 300 -12.46 -10.16 3.54
C LEU A 300 -12.02 -11.62 3.43
N LEU A 301 -11.13 -12.08 4.32
CA LEU A 301 -10.67 -13.46 4.31
C LEU A 301 -11.80 -14.47 4.54
N ALA A 302 -12.68 -14.21 5.51
CA ALA A 302 -13.83 -15.08 5.75
C ALA A 302 -14.76 -15.15 4.53
N SER A 303 -15.02 -14.01 3.88
CA SER A 303 -15.82 -13.94 2.65
C SER A 303 -15.13 -14.70 1.53
N HIS A 304 -13.82 -14.52 1.34
CA HIS A 304 -13.00 -15.24 0.36
C HIS A 304 -13.13 -16.76 0.50
N ILE A 305 -13.01 -17.29 1.73
CA ILE A 305 -13.12 -18.72 1.99
C ILE A 305 -14.54 -19.24 1.71
N ILE A 306 -15.58 -18.47 2.07
CA ILE A 306 -16.97 -18.82 1.80
C ILE A 306 -17.24 -18.81 0.29
N ASP A 307 -16.77 -17.80 -0.41
CA ASP A 307 -16.95 -17.62 -1.84
C ASP A 307 -16.24 -18.73 -2.63
N GLN A 308 -15.09 -19.23 -2.15
CA GLN A 308 -14.46 -20.42 -2.71
C GLN A 308 -15.32 -21.68 -2.56
N LYS A 309 -15.97 -21.86 -1.39
CA LYS A 309 -16.89 -22.99 -1.17
C LYS A 309 -18.12 -22.88 -2.08
N ILE A 310 -18.68 -21.68 -2.25
CA ILE A 310 -19.80 -21.41 -3.17
C ILE A 310 -19.38 -21.68 -4.62
N GLY A 311 -18.22 -21.15 -5.03
CA GLY A 311 -17.63 -21.36 -6.36
C GLY A 311 -17.54 -22.84 -6.70
N LEU A 312 -16.94 -23.62 -5.81
CA LEU A 312 -16.81 -25.06 -5.97
C LEU A 312 -18.18 -25.76 -6.04
N ALA A 313 -19.11 -25.43 -5.14
CA ALA A 313 -20.40 -26.11 -5.05
C ALA A 313 -21.31 -25.85 -6.26
N PHE A 314 -21.36 -24.61 -6.75
CA PHE A 314 -22.28 -24.20 -7.81
C PHE A 314 -21.67 -24.30 -9.21
N PHE A 315 -20.35 -24.15 -9.33
CA PHE A 315 -19.68 -23.99 -10.62
C PHE A 315 -18.53 -24.98 -10.83
N GLN A 316 -18.23 -25.85 -9.86
CA GLN A 316 -17.08 -26.76 -9.88
C GLN A 316 -15.73 -26.02 -10.02
N ASP A 317 -15.72 -24.73 -9.69
CA ASP A 317 -14.55 -23.86 -9.76
C ASP A 317 -14.50 -22.97 -8.50
N PRO A 318 -13.57 -23.22 -7.56
CA PRO A 318 -13.45 -22.41 -6.34
C PRO A 318 -13.13 -20.94 -6.63
N LYS A 319 -12.66 -20.60 -7.83
CA LYS A 319 -12.33 -19.21 -8.19
C LYS A 319 -13.49 -18.49 -8.86
N ARG A 320 -14.62 -19.17 -9.11
CA ARG A 320 -15.73 -18.59 -9.89
C ARG A 320 -16.33 -17.34 -9.26
N MET A 321 -16.32 -17.25 -7.93
CA MET A 321 -16.83 -16.11 -7.17
C MET A 321 -15.77 -15.01 -6.96
N GLN A 322 -14.52 -15.22 -7.40
CA GLN A 322 -13.44 -14.23 -7.33
C GLN A 322 -13.39 -13.32 -8.58
N ARG A 323 -14.28 -13.52 -9.55
CA ARG A 323 -14.44 -12.68 -10.74
C ARG A 323 -15.88 -12.21 -10.85
N ASP A 324 -16.12 -11.21 -11.70
CA ASP A 324 -17.47 -10.71 -11.94
C ASP A 324 -18.40 -11.86 -12.35
N ALA A 325 -19.53 -12.01 -11.64
CA ALA A 325 -20.55 -13.01 -11.94
C ALA A 325 -21.04 -12.89 -13.39
N LEU A 326 -21.08 -11.66 -13.93
CA LEU A 326 -21.55 -11.32 -15.27
C LEU A 326 -20.46 -11.40 -16.34
N SER A 327 -19.19 -11.64 -15.98
CA SER A 327 -18.05 -11.58 -16.93
C SER A 327 -18.22 -12.45 -18.18
N ASP A 328 -18.68 -13.69 -18.01
CA ASP A 328 -18.89 -14.62 -19.13
C ASP A 328 -19.99 -14.11 -20.09
N ALA A 329 -21.10 -13.61 -19.52
CA ALA A 329 -22.22 -13.06 -20.29
C ALA A 329 -21.85 -11.73 -20.97
N ALA A 330 -21.08 -10.88 -20.29
CA ALA A 330 -20.54 -9.64 -20.85
C ALA A 330 -19.62 -9.94 -22.04
N THR A 331 -18.74 -10.93 -21.91
CA THR A 331 -17.85 -11.36 -23.01
C THR A 331 -18.66 -11.81 -24.23
N PHE A 332 -19.69 -12.63 -24.02
CA PHE A 332 -20.57 -13.08 -25.10
C PHE A 332 -21.32 -11.93 -25.76
N TRP A 333 -21.92 -11.05 -24.96
CA TRP A 333 -22.68 -9.91 -25.47
C TRP A 333 -21.80 -8.95 -26.29
N LEU A 334 -20.60 -8.63 -25.79
CA LEU A 334 -19.64 -7.76 -26.48
C LEU A 334 -19.19 -8.36 -27.81
N TRP A 335 -19.04 -9.68 -27.90
CA TRP A 335 -18.70 -10.37 -29.14
C TRP A 335 -19.85 -10.32 -30.15
N GLU A 336 -21.10 -10.57 -29.73
CA GLU A 336 -22.25 -10.51 -30.63
C GLU A 336 -22.56 -9.08 -31.15
N HIS A 337 -22.21 -8.05 -30.38
CA HIS A 337 -22.55 -6.66 -30.66
C HIS A 337 -21.32 -5.81 -31.02
N GLU A 338 -20.21 -6.43 -31.45
CA GLU A 338 -18.94 -5.74 -31.72
C GLU A 338 -19.10 -4.49 -32.61
N LEU A 339 -19.93 -4.59 -33.66
CA LEU A 339 -20.19 -3.51 -34.61
C LEU A 339 -21.14 -2.40 -34.08
N GLU A 340 -21.83 -2.64 -32.97
CA GLU A 340 -22.74 -1.68 -32.33
C GLU A 340 -22.05 -0.91 -31.19
N ILE A 341 -20.90 -1.40 -30.73
CA ILE A 341 -20.11 -0.73 -29.70
C ILE A 341 -19.48 0.54 -30.31
N PRO A 342 -19.70 1.73 -29.72
CA PRO A 342 -19.11 2.95 -30.25
C PRO A 342 -17.58 2.89 -30.18
N GLU A 343 -16.92 3.22 -31.29
CA GLU A 343 -15.48 3.39 -31.30
C GLU A 343 -15.08 4.62 -30.47
N TRP A 344 -14.06 4.46 -29.64
CA TRP A 344 -13.45 5.59 -28.96
C TRP A 344 -12.72 6.46 -30.01
N PRO A 345 -12.99 7.77 -30.10
CA PRO A 345 -12.36 8.62 -31.09
C PRO A 345 -10.85 8.66 -30.89
N SER A 346 -10.10 8.19 -31.89
CA SER A 346 -8.64 8.04 -31.86
C SER A 346 -7.85 9.35 -31.83
N THR A 347 -8.51 10.50 -31.99
CA THR A 347 -7.88 11.83 -32.09
C THR A 347 -7.77 12.59 -30.76
N ALA A 348 -8.20 12.02 -29.64
CA ALA A 348 -7.96 12.61 -28.33
C ALA A 348 -6.56 12.20 -27.81
N VAL A 349 -5.50 12.72 -28.46
CA VAL A 349 -4.15 12.69 -27.88
C VAL A 349 -4.22 13.52 -26.60
N ARG A 350 -4.07 12.86 -25.45
CA ARG A 350 -3.82 13.57 -24.18
C ARG A 350 -2.43 14.20 -24.31
N ASN A 351 -2.38 15.52 -24.44
CA ASN A 351 -1.14 16.28 -24.25
C ASN A 351 -0.65 16.14 -22.81
#